data_AF-A0AAP7NA19-F1
#
_entry.id   AF-A0AAP7NA19-F1
#
_cell.length_a   1.000
_cell.length_b   1.000
_cell.length_c   1.000
_cell.angle_alpha   90.00
_cell.angle_beta   90.00
_cell.angle_gamma   90.00
#
_symmetry.space_group_name_H-M   'P 1'
#
loop_
_entity.id
_entity.type
_entity.pdbx_description
1 polymer ?
#
loop_
_entity_poly.entity_id
_entity_poly.type
_entity_poly.pdbx_seq_one_letter_code
_entity_poly.pdbx_strand_id
1 'polypeptide(L)'
;MIVYVVNMGIVYIWSWFAKMCGGRDQSLSTGYRPNQLVMLVPLLSLVLVSGLRYRVGTDFQTYALMYKLAGNYGSIWEIFGFGAKKAAVDPGFTALIWLMNFITKDPQIMYFTVAVVTCSFILKGLAEFGRPFELSVFLFLGTYHYYASFNGIRQYMVAAVLFWAVRYVISGSWKRYFLIVLLCSLFHSSALIMIPVYFIVRRRAWSPAIFGLSALFLLMTFLYQKFISLFVVVLENSSYGHYEKWLMTNTNGMNVVKIAVLLLPLFLAFCYRERLRKLWPGIDVIVNFCLLGLLFGLLATKDVIFARFNIYFGLYQMILIPYFVRIFDEKSNALIYIAIIVCYFLYSYLLMPVDSSVLPYRTIFSR
;
A
#
# COMPACT_ATOMS: atom_id res chain seq x y z
N MET A 1 -1.95 21.65 -5.23
CA MET A 1 -3.06 21.32 -4.31
C MET A 1 -4.34 21.03 -5.07
N ILE A 2 -4.84 21.98 -5.89
CA ILE A 2 -6.14 21.88 -6.59
C ILE A 2 -6.32 20.54 -7.34
N VAL A 3 -5.32 20.12 -8.12
CA VAL A 3 -5.39 18.84 -8.86
C VAL A 3 -5.71 17.64 -7.96
N TYR A 4 -5.14 17.59 -6.75
CA TYR A 4 -5.39 16.49 -5.82
C TYR A 4 -6.78 16.53 -5.18
N VAL A 5 -7.27 17.72 -4.85
CA VAL A 5 -8.62 17.89 -4.30
C VAL A 5 -9.68 17.55 -5.36
N VAL A 6 -9.49 18.01 -6.60
CA VAL A 6 -10.34 17.66 -7.74
C VAL A 6 -10.31 16.15 -7.99
N ASN A 7 -9.12 15.53 -8.00
CA ASN A 7 -8.97 14.09 -8.15
C ASN A 7 -9.72 13.32 -7.05
N MET A 8 -9.61 13.74 -5.80
CA MET A 8 -10.33 13.11 -4.68
C MET A 8 -11.85 13.20 -4.85
N GLY A 9 -12.36 14.36 -5.30
CA GLY A 9 -13.78 14.54 -5.61
C GLY A 9 -14.27 13.64 -6.74
N ILE A 10 -13.57 13.62 -7.88
CA ILE A 10 -13.88 12.73 -9.02
C ILE A 10 -13.89 11.28 -8.57
N VAL A 11 -12.84 10.85 -7.86
CA VAL A 11 -12.71 9.46 -7.42
C VAL A 11 -13.83 9.07 -6.47
N TYR A 12 -14.19 9.91 -5.50
CA TYR A 12 -15.29 9.62 -4.58
C TYR A 12 -16.65 9.56 -5.30
N ILE A 13 -16.99 10.59 -6.08
CA ILE A 13 -18.28 10.69 -6.78
C ILE A 13 -18.48 9.50 -7.74
N TRP A 14 -17.48 9.20 -8.56
CA TRP A 14 -17.61 8.11 -9.53
C TRP A 14 -17.51 6.72 -8.89
N SER A 15 -16.83 6.58 -7.75
CA SER A 15 -16.90 5.34 -6.97
C SER A 15 -18.28 5.15 -6.33
N TRP A 16 -18.95 6.23 -5.95
CA TRP A 16 -20.33 6.20 -5.47
C TRP A 16 -21.30 5.77 -6.57
N PHE A 17 -21.18 6.32 -7.78
CA PHE A 17 -21.94 5.84 -8.95
C PHE A 17 -21.63 4.38 -9.27
N ALA A 18 -20.36 3.95 -9.20
CA ALA A 18 -20.00 2.55 -9.41
C ALA A 18 -20.64 1.62 -8.37
N LYS A 19 -20.79 2.06 -7.10
CA LYS A 19 -21.59 1.37 -6.09
C LYS A 19 -23.10 1.40 -6.40
N MET A 20 -23.64 2.48 -6.95
CA MET A 20 -25.08 2.49 -7.25
C MET A 20 -25.44 1.58 -8.43
N CYS A 21 -24.61 1.59 -9.48
CA CYS A 21 -24.84 0.84 -10.71
C CYS A 21 -24.33 -0.61 -10.63
N GLY A 22 -23.77 -1.04 -9.49
CA GLY A 22 -23.33 -2.40 -9.27
C GLY A 22 -24.46 -3.30 -8.75
N GLY A 23 -24.13 -4.54 -8.40
CA GLY A 23 -25.15 -5.55 -8.09
C GLY A 23 -24.68 -6.61 -7.10
N ARG A 24 -25.61 -7.48 -6.70
CA ARG A 24 -25.31 -8.65 -5.87
C ARG A 24 -24.45 -9.63 -6.66
N ASP A 25 -23.44 -10.18 -6.00
CA ASP A 25 -22.54 -11.16 -6.57
C ASP A 25 -22.13 -12.18 -5.50
N GLN A 26 -22.71 -13.37 -5.58
CA GLN A 26 -22.49 -14.45 -4.62
C GLN A 26 -21.10 -15.09 -4.74
N SER A 27 -20.36 -14.86 -5.83
CA SER A 27 -18.98 -15.35 -5.98
C SER A 27 -18.00 -14.62 -5.06
N LEU A 28 -18.38 -13.44 -4.56
CA LEU A 28 -17.55 -12.62 -3.68
C LEU A 28 -17.94 -12.85 -2.22
N SER A 29 -16.94 -12.93 -1.35
CA SER A 29 -17.14 -13.12 0.11
C SER A 29 -18.01 -12.03 0.77
N THR A 30 -18.15 -10.87 0.13
CA THR A 30 -18.95 -9.73 0.58
C THR A 30 -20.31 -9.62 -0.10
N GLY A 31 -20.63 -10.49 -1.07
CA GLY A 31 -21.95 -10.60 -1.71
C GLY A 31 -22.33 -9.50 -2.69
N TYR A 32 -21.42 -8.59 -3.03
CA TYR A 32 -21.69 -7.40 -3.83
C TYR A 32 -20.53 -7.11 -4.80
N ARG A 33 -20.79 -6.56 -5.98
CA ARG A 33 -19.75 -6.12 -6.93
C ARG A 33 -20.11 -4.73 -7.48
N PRO A 34 -19.23 -3.72 -7.35
CA PRO A 34 -19.43 -2.41 -8.01
C PRO A 34 -19.35 -2.56 -9.54
N ASN A 35 -20.00 -1.63 -10.26
CA ASN A 35 -20.03 -1.65 -11.72
C ASN A 35 -18.63 -1.46 -12.33
N GLN A 36 -18.17 -2.46 -13.08
CA GLN A 36 -16.81 -2.49 -13.61
C GLN A 36 -16.54 -1.41 -14.67
N LEU A 37 -17.54 -1.02 -15.46
CA LEU A 37 -17.39 0.05 -16.46
C LEU A 37 -17.30 1.41 -15.78
N VAL A 38 -18.17 1.69 -14.81
CA VAL A 38 -18.16 2.96 -14.08
C VAL A 38 -16.87 3.10 -13.24
N MET A 39 -16.32 1.99 -12.73
CA MET A 39 -15.02 1.96 -12.06
C MET A 39 -13.83 2.40 -12.93
N LEU A 40 -13.97 2.42 -14.26
CA LEU A 40 -12.91 2.93 -15.14
C LEU A 40 -12.67 4.42 -14.91
N VAL A 41 -13.70 5.21 -14.53
CA VAL A 41 -13.55 6.65 -14.29
C VAL A 41 -12.63 6.95 -13.08
N PRO A 42 -12.87 6.42 -11.86
CA PRO A 42 -11.95 6.63 -10.75
C PRO A 42 -10.57 6.01 -11.02
N LEU A 43 -10.49 4.87 -11.74
CA LEU A 43 -9.21 4.29 -12.15
C LEU A 43 -8.41 5.26 -13.04
N LEU A 44 -9.04 5.78 -14.10
CA LEU A 44 -8.41 6.72 -15.02
C LEU A 44 -7.99 7.99 -14.30
N SER A 45 -8.83 8.54 -13.41
CA SER A 45 -8.46 9.72 -12.62
C SER A 45 -7.19 9.49 -11.78
N LEU A 46 -7.14 8.37 -11.05
CA LEU A 46 -5.97 7.97 -10.25
C LEU A 46 -4.72 7.75 -11.11
N VAL A 47 -4.87 7.07 -12.25
CA VAL A 47 -3.77 6.76 -13.16
C VAL A 47 -3.25 8.02 -13.84
N LEU A 48 -4.11 8.90 -14.33
CA LEU A 48 -3.68 10.13 -15.01
C LEU A 48 -2.93 11.06 -14.06
N VAL A 49 -3.44 11.25 -12.83
CA VAL A 49 -2.77 12.12 -11.87
C VAL A 49 -1.42 11.54 -11.40
N SER A 50 -1.32 10.23 -11.20
CA SER A 50 -0.06 9.59 -10.79
C SER A 50 0.92 9.44 -11.96
N GLY A 51 0.41 9.03 -13.12
CA GLY A 51 1.16 8.63 -14.30
C GLY A 51 1.53 9.76 -15.24
N LEU A 52 0.93 10.97 -15.13
CA LEU A 52 1.31 12.16 -15.90
C LEU A 52 2.11 13.18 -15.06
N ARG A 53 2.49 12.83 -13.82
CA ARG A 53 3.30 13.69 -12.97
C ARG A 53 4.72 13.89 -13.55
N TYR A 54 5.32 15.04 -13.27
CA TYR A 54 6.71 15.34 -13.62
C TYR A 54 7.47 15.97 -12.45
N ARG A 55 8.58 15.35 -12.01
CA ARG A 55 9.38 15.80 -10.84
C ARG A 55 8.55 15.99 -9.55
N VAL A 56 7.48 15.22 -9.40
CA VAL A 56 6.65 15.15 -8.19
C VAL A 56 7.01 13.88 -7.44
N GLY A 57 7.21 13.95 -6.13
CA GLY A 57 7.69 12.82 -5.33
C GLY A 57 9.21 12.85 -5.13
N THR A 58 9.64 12.53 -3.92
CA THR A 58 11.03 12.49 -3.48
C THR A 58 11.91 11.61 -4.39
N ASP A 59 11.40 10.46 -4.83
CA ASP A 59 12.22 9.48 -5.55
C ASP A 59 12.17 9.64 -7.09
N PHE A 60 11.49 10.65 -7.62
CA PHE A 60 11.25 10.78 -9.07
C PHE A 60 12.56 10.81 -9.88
N GLN A 61 13.58 11.55 -9.43
CA GLN A 61 14.84 11.60 -10.20
C GLN A 61 15.59 10.26 -10.13
N THR A 62 15.55 9.59 -8.99
CA THR A 62 16.19 8.29 -8.78
C THR A 62 15.64 7.23 -9.73
N TYR A 63 14.31 7.14 -9.85
CA TYR A 63 13.68 6.18 -10.76
C TYR A 63 13.87 6.56 -12.23
N ALA A 64 13.90 7.85 -12.57
CA ALA A 64 14.22 8.29 -13.93
C ALA A 64 15.66 7.91 -14.34
N LEU A 65 16.63 8.06 -13.42
CA LEU A 65 18.00 7.61 -13.62
C LEU A 65 18.07 6.08 -13.75
N MET A 66 17.38 5.33 -12.87
CA MET A 66 17.32 3.87 -12.95
C MET A 66 16.79 3.40 -14.31
N TYR A 67 15.76 4.05 -14.84
CA TYR A 67 15.22 3.78 -16.18
C TYR A 67 16.26 4.03 -17.29
N LYS A 68 17.00 5.15 -17.21
CA LYS A 68 18.05 5.46 -18.18
C LYS A 68 19.18 4.43 -18.15
N LEU A 69 19.63 4.05 -16.95
CA LEU A 69 20.69 3.07 -16.75
C LEU A 69 20.27 1.65 -17.16
N ALA A 70 18.99 1.31 -17.01
CA ALA A 70 18.48 0.02 -17.45
C ALA A 70 18.70 -0.20 -18.95
N GLY A 71 18.66 0.85 -19.77
CA GLY A 71 18.93 0.76 -21.21
C GLY A 71 20.35 0.31 -21.58
N ASN A 72 21.29 0.29 -20.62
CA ASN A 72 22.67 -0.13 -20.86
C ASN A 72 22.87 -1.65 -20.71
N TYR A 73 21.89 -2.39 -20.19
CA TYR A 73 21.99 -3.85 -20.10
C TYR A 73 21.94 -4.47 -21.50
N GLY A 74 22.92 -5.32 -21.80
CA GLY A 74 23.03 -5.98 -23.10
C GLY A 74 22.07 -7.15 -23.27
N SER A 75 21.64 -7.78 -22.17
CA SER A 75 20.69 -8.90 -22.21
C SER A 75 19.89 -9.06 -20.92
N ILE A 76 18.77 -9.78 -20.99
CA ILE A 76 18.00 -10.18 -19.81
C ILE A 76 18.82 -11.08 -18.87
N TRP A 77 19.73 -11.90 -19.41
CA TRP A 77 20.59 -12.79 -18.64
C TRP A 77 21.50 -12.01 -17.68
N GLU A 78 22.07 -10.90 -18.17
CA GLU A 78 22.89 -9.99 -17.40
C GLU A 78 22.11 -9.38 -16.22
N ILE A 79 20.85 -8.98 -16.45
CA ILE A 79 19.96 -8.44 -15.41
C ILE A 79 19.74 -9.45 -14.28
N PHE A 80 19.56 -10.73 -14.61
CA PHE A 80 19.38 -11.81 -13.64
C PHE A 80 20.72 -12.36 -13.10
N GLY A 81 21.86 -11.79 -13.49
CA GLY A 81 23.18 -12.16 -12.97
C GLY A 81 23.83 -13.36 -13.67
N PHE A 82 23.25 -13.86 -14.76
CA PHE A 82 23.87 -14.91 -15.57
C PHE A 82 24.95 -14.29 -16.46
N GLY A 83 26.20 -14.64 -16.21
CA GLY A 83 27.36 -14.07 -16.95
C GLY A 83 27.81 -12.68 -16.46
N ALA A 84 27.30 -12.21 -15.31
CA ALA A 84 27.68 -10.94 -14.68
C ALA A 84 28.20 -11.17 -13.25
N LYS A 85 28.91 -10.18 -12.68
CA LYS A 85 29.43 -10.25 -11.30
C LYS A 85 28.33 -10.31 -10.24
N LYS A 86 27.17 -9.71 -10.51
CA LYS A 86 26.00 -9.67 -9.62
C LYS A 86 24.73 -9.39 -10.42
N ALA A 87 23.60 -9.96 -10.00
CA ALA A 87 22.30 -9.60 -10.53
C ALA A 87 21.94 -8.13 -10.22
N ALA A 88 21.09 -7.54 -11.05
CA ALA A 88 20.53 -6.22 -10.81
C ALA A 88 19.72 -6.16 -9.51
N VAL A 89 19.63 -4.98 -8.91
CA VAL A 89 18.73 -4.74 -7.76
C VAL A 89 17.28 -4.86 -8.22
N ASP A 90 16.54 -5.82 -7.63
CA ASP A 90 15.17 -6.19 -8.04
C ASP A 90 15.11 -6.52 -9.56
N PRO A 91 15.62 -7.68 -10.00
CA PRO A 91 15.85 -7.99 -11.41
C PRO A 91 14.56 -8.02 -12.25
N GLY A 92 13.42 -8.40 -11.68
CA GLY A 92 12.12 -8.37 -12.37
C GLY A 92 11.66 -6.95 -12.70
N PHE A 93 11.87 -5.99 -11.80
CA PHE A 93 11.56 -4.59 -12.10
C PHE A 93 12.56 -4.01 -13.11
N THR A 94 13.85 -4.34 -12.97
CA THR A 94 14.88 -3.90 -13.92
C THR A 94 14.60 -4.44 -15.33
N ALA A 95 14.18 -5.70 -15.46
CA ALA A 95 13.76 -6.28 -16.73
C ALA A 95 12.53 -5.56 -17.31
N LEU A 96 11.53 -5.21 -16.48
CA LEU A 96 10.36 -4.45 -16.92
C LEU A 96 10.75 -3.10 -17.53
N ILE A 97 11.60 -2.32 -16.87
CA ILE A 97 12.01 -1.00 -17.37
C ILE A 97 13.00 -1.10 -18.53
N TRP A 98 13.84 -2.15 -18.59
CA TRP A 98 14.67 -2.47 -19.75
C TRP A 98 13.83 -2.77 -20.99
N LEU A 99 12.77 -3.58 -20.85
CA LEU A 99 11.82 -3.85 -21.94
C LEU A 99 11.15 -2.57 -22.43
N MET A 100 10.75 -1.67 -21.52
CA MET A 100 10.18 -0.38 -21.89
C MET A 100 11.18 0.53 -22.62
N ASN A 101 12.49 0.39 -22.34
CA ASN A 101 13.53 1.22 -22.95
C ASN A 101 13.71 0.94 -24.46
N PHE A 102 13.20 -0.20 -24.95
CA PHE A 102 13.07 -0.47 -26.39
C PHE A 102 11.93 0.31 -27.05
N ILE A 103 10.93 0.73 -26.28
CA ILE A 103 9.77 1.50 -26.77
C ILE A 103 10.10 2.98 -26.82
N THR A 104 10.67 3.53 -25.75
CA THR A 104 11.06 4.94 -25.67
C THR A 104 12.22 5.15 -24.70
N LYS A 105 12.98 6.24 -24.87
CA LYS A 105 14.00 6.65 -23.89
C LYS A 105 13.44 7.55 -22.79
N ASP A 106 12.18 7.98 -22.90
CA ASP A 106 11.50 8.78 -21.89
C ASP A 106 11.02 7.91 -20.71
N PRO A 107 11.50 8.15 -19.47
CA PRO A 107 11.07 7.39 -18.30
C PRO A 107 9.59 7.58 -17.94
N GLN A 108 8.85 8.48 -18.61
CA GLN A 108 7.41 8.64 -18.36
C GLN A 108 6.62 7.35 -18.54
N ILE A 109 7.00 6.51 -19.52
CA ILE A 109 6.32 5.24 -19.77
C ILE A 109 6.34 4.35 -18.51
N MET A 110 7.46 4.31 -17.79
CA MET A 110 7.58 3.57 -16.53
C MET A 110 6.62 4.13 -15.48
N TYR A 111 6.57 5.45 -15.27
CA TYR A 111 5.66 6.05 -14.30
C TYR A 111 4.19 5.75 -14.62
N PHE A 112 3.81 5.85 -15.88
CA PHE A 112 2.44 5.57 -16.32
C PHE A 112 2.11 4.08 -16.13
N THR A 113 2.97 3.16 -16.55
CA THR A 113 2.72 1.72 -16.39
C THR A 113 2.65 1.31 -14.92
N VAL A 114 3.57 1.79 -14.08
CA VAL A 114 3.55 1.48 -12.64
C VAL A 114 2.30 2.05 -11.98
N ALA A 115 1.85 3.25 -12.36
CA ALA A 115 0.59 3.82 -11.89
C ALA A 115 -0.63 2.97 -12.29
N VAL A 116 -0.69 2.51 -13.54
CA VAL A 116 -1.74 1.60 -14.03
C VAL A 116 -1.79 0.33 -13.20
N VAL A 117 -0.66 -0.36 -13.03
CA VAL A 117 -0.60 -1.61 -12.26
C VAL A 117 -1.03 -1.38 -10.82
N THR A 118 -0.44 -0.39 -10.15
CA THR A 118 -0.70 -0.09 -8.74
C THR A 118 -2.19 0.24 -8.51
N CYS A 119 -2.72 1.22 -9.25
CA CYS A 119 -4.11 1.66 -9.05
C CYS A 119 -5.12 0.56 -9.44
N SER A 120 -4.84 -0.22 -10.49
CA SER A 120 -5.72 -1.31 -10.92
C SER A 120 -5.84 -2.40 -9.86
N PHE A 121 -4.72 -2.85 -9.28
CA PHE A 121 -4.75 -3.91 -8.28
C PHE A 121 -5.33 -3.42 -6.95
N ILE A 122 -5.06 -2.18 -6.53
CA ILE A 122 -5.74 -1.58 -5.37
C ILE A 122 -7.26 -1.55 -5.60
N LEU A 123 -7.74 -1.00 -6.72
CA LEU A 123 -9.17 -0.94 -7.00
C LEU A 123 -9.82 -2.32 -7.11
N LYS A 124 -9.13 -3.31 -7.68
CA LYS A 124 -9.62 -4.70 -7.70
C LYS A 124 -9.80 -5.27 -6.29
N GLY A 125 -8.83 -5.03 -5.39
CA GLY A 125 -8.94 -5.46 -3.99
C GLY A 125 -10.08 -4.74 -3.26
N LEU A 126 -10.23 -3.43 -3.44
CA LEU A 126 -11.30 -2.65 -2.83
C LEU A 126 -12.69 -3.00 -3.40
N ALA A 127 -12.79 -3.33 -4.69
CA ALA A 127 -14.05 -3.79 -5.28
C ALA A 127 -14.52 -5.11 -4.66
N GLU A 128 -13.59 -6.00 -4.32
CA GLU A 128 -13.90 -7.29 -3.69
C GLU A 128 -14.22 -7.18 -2.19
N PHE A 129 -13.42 -6.42 -1.44
CA PHE A 129 -13.48 -6.43 0.03
C PHE A 129 -14.01 -5.14 0.66
N GLY A 130 -13.88 -4.00 -0.02
CA GLY A 130 -14.18 -2.67 0.53
C GLY A 130 -15.67 -2.36 0.59
N ARG A 131 -16.23 -2.21 1.79
CA ARG A 131 -17.68 -2.01 2.00
C ARG A 131 -17.94 -0.91 3.03
N PRO A 132 -18.60 0.22 2.67
CA PRO A 132 -19.02 0.61 1.32
C PRO A 132 -17.84 0.94 0.38
N PHE A 133 -18.01 0.66 -0.91
CA PHE A 133 -16.93 0.69 -1.91
C PHE A 133 -16.34 2.10 -2.09
N GLU A 134 -17.18 3.12 -2.24
CA GLU A 134 -16.73 4.50 -2.45
C GLU A 134 -15.93 5.04 -1.28
N LEU A 135 -16.29 4.64 -0.05
CA LEU A 135 -15.56 5.06 1.14
C LEU A 135 -14.19 4.38 1.20
N SER A 136 -14.12 3.09 0.85
CA SER A 136 -12.86 2.36 0.69
C SER A 136 -11.94 3.01 -0.35
N VAL A 137 -12.47 3.40 -1.51
CA VAL A 137 -11.67 4.06 -2.56
C VAL A 137 -11.25 5.46 -2.13
N PHE A 138 -12.14 6.24 -1.51
CA PHE A 138 -11.79 7.54 -0.93
C PHE A 138 -10.65 7.41 0.08
N LEU A 139 -10.68 6.40 0.96
CA LEU A 139 -9.62 6.17 1.94
C LEU A 139 -8.27 5.83 1.30
N PHE A 140 -8.19 5.42 0.03
CA PHE A 140 -6.89 5.31 -0.63
C PHE A 140 -6.18 6.65 -0.74
N LEU A 141 -6.93 7.72 -1.00
CA LEU A 141 -6.41 9.09 -0.95
C LEU A 141 -6.42 9.62 0.48
N GLY A 142 -7.51 9.41 1.23
CA GLY A 142 -7.72 9.92 2.58
C GLY A 142 -6.71 9.42 3.61
N THR A 143 -6.26 8.16 3.52
CA THR A 143 -5.19 7.61 4.38
C THR A 143 -3.79 7.93 3.86
N TYR A 144 -3.67 8.79 2.84
CA TYR A 144 -2.43 9.23 2.21
C TYR A 144 -1.65 8.18 1.39
N HIS A 145 -2.16 6.94 1.27
CA HIS A 145 -1.46 5.86 0.56
C HIS A 145 -1.32 6.12 -0.94
N TYR A 146 -2.29 6.79 -1.57
CA TYR A 146 -2.20 7.17 -2.99
C TYR A 146 -1.02 8.14 -3.23
N TYR A 147 -0.87 9.16 -2.40
CA TYR A 147 0.21 10.14 -2.53
C TYR A 147 1.58 9.55 -2.18
N ALA A 148 1.63 8.74 -1.12
CA ALA A 148 2.83 8.01 -0.74
C ALA A 148 3.29 7.03 -1.85
N SER A 149 2.36 6.50 -2.65
CA SER A 149 2.69 5.62 -3.80
C SER A 149 3.48 6.29 -4.92
N PHE A 150 3.60 7.63 -4.90
CA PHE A 150 4.44 8.35 -5.86
C PHE A 150 5.94 8.16 -5.55
N ASN A 151 6.23 7.73 -4.32
CA ASN A 151 7.53 7.31 -3.82
C ASN A 151 7.54 5.78 -3.63
N GLY A 152 8.72 5.16 -3.62
CA GLY A 152 8.79 3.70 -3.48
C GLY A 152 7.98 2.94 -4.53
N ILE A 153 7.92 3.43 -5.77
CA ILE A 153 6.96 2.97 -6.81
C ILE A 153 6.99 1.45 -7.04
N ARG A 154 8.17 0.83 -6.93
CA ARG A 154 8.35 -0.64 -7.04
C ARG A 154 7.63 -1.37 -5.93
N GLN A 155 7.81 -0.88 -4.70
CA GLN A 155 7.26 -1.48 -3.50
C GLN A 155 5.74 -1.32 -3.45
N TYR A 156 5.21 -0.14 -3.78
CA TYR A 156 3.76 0.07 -3.87
C TYR A 156 3.11 -0.77 -4.97
N MET A 157 3.76 -0.94 -6.12
CA MET A 157 3.28 -1.84 -7.18
C MET A 157 3.14 -3.28 -6.65
N VAL A 158 4.16 -3.77 -5.95
CA VAL A 158 4.15 -5.11 -5.36
C VAL A 158 3.13 -5.22 -4.24
N ALA A 159 3.04 -4.22 -3.35
CA ALA A 159 2.05 -4.18 -2.28
C ALA A 159 0.62 -4.17 -2.82
N ALA A 160 0.34 -3.50 -3.94
CA ALA A 160 -0.97 -3.51 -4.58
C ALA A 160 -1.37 -4.90 -5.09
N VAL A 161 -0.45 -5.61 -5.75
CA VAL A 161 -0.67 -6.99 -6.21
C VAL A 161 -0.95 -7.92 -5.03
N LEU A 162 -0.16 -7.79 -3.95
CA LEU A 162 -0.32 -8.61 -2.74
C LEU A 162 -1.59 -8.28 -1.95
N PHE A 163 -1.98 -7.00 -1.91
CA PHE A 163 -3.25 -6.55 -1.35
C PHE A 163 -4.44 -7.19 -2.07
N TRP A 164 -4.41 -7.22 -3.41
CA TRP A 164 -5.40 -7.96 -4.19
C TRP A 164 -5.34 -9.48 -3.94
N ALA A 165 -4.13 -10.03 -3.76
CA ALA A 165 -3.92 -11.44 -3.47
C ALA A 165 -4.39 -11.90 -2.07
N VAL A 166 -4.87 -10.98 -1.21
CA VAL A 166 -5.43 -11.33 0.11
C VAL A 166 -6.59 -12.32 0.01
N ARG A 167 -7.30 -12.36 -1.13
CA ARG A 167 -8.31 -13.38 -1.44
C ARG A 167 -7.81 -14.81 -1.21
N TYR A 168 -6.54 -15.08 -1.54
CA TYR A 168 -5.93 -16.39 -1.35
C TYR A 168 -5.49 -16.65 0.09
N VAL A 169 -5.24 -15.59 0.86
CA VAL A 169 -5.01 -15.67 2.31
C VAL A 169 -6.31 -16.05 3.01
N ILE A 170 -7.40 -15.37 2.67
CA ILE A 170 -8.74 -15.59 3.23
C ILE A 170 -9.26 -16.99 2.86
N SER A 171 -9.12 -17.40 1.59
CA SER A 171 -9.54 -18.73 1.13
C SER A 171 -8.61 -19.87 1.56
N GLY A 172 -7.45 -19.56 2.15
CA GLY A 172 -6.44 -20.56 2.54
C GLY A 172 -5.69 -21.22 1.36
N SER A 173 -5.77 -20.64 0.16
CA SER A 173 -5.11 -21.14 -1.05
C SER A 173 -3.61 -20.78 -1.09
N TRP A 174 -2.84 -21.31 -0.13
CA TRP A 174 -1.43 -20.94 0.10
C TRP A 174 -0.53 -21.09 -1.13
N LYS A 175 -0.72 -22.13 -1.95
CA LYS A 175 0.10 -22.36 -3.16
C LYS A 175 0.00 -21.19 -4.15
N ARG A 176 -1.23 -20.72 -4.39
CA ARG A 176 -1.49 -19.56 -5.28
C ARG A 176 -0.91 -18.28 -4.68
N TYR A 177 -1.10 -18.09 -3.38
CA TYR A 177 -0.57 -16.93 -2.67
C TYR A 177 0.97 -16.89 -2.71
N PHE A 178 1.66 -18.00 -2.37
CA PHE A 178 3.11 -18.05 -2.37
C PHE A 178 3.72 -17.92 -3.76
N LEU A 179 3.09 -18.48 -4.80
CA LEU A 179 3.54 -18.22 -6.17
C LEU A 179 3.51 -16.72 -6.50
N ILE A 180 2.44 -16.01 -6.12
CA ILE A 180 2.35 -14.55 -6.31
C ILE A 180 3.43 -13.82 -5.49
N VAL A 181 3.67 -14.23 -4.24
CA VAL A 181 4.73 -13.64 -3.40
C VAL A 181 6.12 -13.83 -4.02
N LEU A 182 6.42 -15.02 -4.52
CA LEU A 182 7.70 -15.31 -5.18
C LEU A 182 7.86 -14.48 -6.47
N LEU A 183 6.83 -14.37 -7.30
CA LEU A 183 6.86 -13.50 -8.48
C LEU A 183 7.05 -12.03 -8.08
N CYS A 184 6.33 -11.56 -7.07
CA CYS A 184 6.45 -10.22 -6.52
C CYS A 184 7.86 -9.94 -5.96
N SER A 185 8.53 -10.94 -5.39
CA SER A 185 9.89 -10.81 -4.86
C SER A 185 10.94 -10.50 -5.93
N LEU A 186 10.66 -10.81 -7.20
CA LEU A 186 11.51 -10.42 -8.32
C LEU A 186 11.45 -8.91 -8.59
N PHE A 187 10.30 -8.28 -8.31
CA PHE A 187 10.08 -6.84 -8.51
C PHE A 187 10.43 -6.02 -7.27
N HIS A 188 10.31 -6.61 -6.08
CA HIS A 188 10.81 -6.03 -4.85
C HIS A 188 11.04 -7.13 -3.79
N SER A 189 12.29 -7.39 -3.47
CA SER A 189 12.72 -8.51 -2.60
C SER A 189 12.03 -8.55 -1.23
N SER A 190 11.68 -7.40 -0.65
CA SER A 190 11.02 -7.35 0.66
C SER A 190 9.63 -8.00 0.69
N ALA A 191 9.03 -8.31 -0.47
CA ALA A 191 7.79 -9.09 -0.57
C ALA A 191 7.87 -10.47 0.11
N LEU A 192 9.06 -11.06 0.25
CA LEU A 192 9.24 -12.36 0.90
C LEU A 192 8.79 -12.37 2.36
N ILE A 193 8.74 -11.21 3.04
CA ILE A 193 8.18 -11.10 4.39
C ILE A 193 6.72 -11.58 4.45
N MET A 194 6.02 -11.56 3.32
CA MET A 194 4.62 -11.94 3.24
C MET A 194 4.39 -13.46 3.38
N ILE A 195 5.44 -14.28 3.24
CA ILE A 195 5.38 -15.74 3.45
C ILE A 195 5.10 -16.06 4.93
N PRO A 196 5.94 -15.66 5.91
CA PRO A 196 5.63 -15.90 7.32
C PRO A 196 4.36 -15.17 7.78
N VAL A 197 4.09 -13.97 7.25
CA VAL A 197 2.87 -13.20 7.56
C VAL A 197 1.61 -13.99 7.24
N TYR A 198 1.57 -14.79 6.17
CA TYR A 198 0.43 -15.64 5.80
C TYR A 198 -0.06 -16.50 6.98
N PHE A 199 0.85 -17.08 7.75
CA PHE A 199 0.51 -17.95 8.87
C PHE A 199 0.04 -17.17 10.10
N ILE A 200 0.54 -15.94 10.27
CA ILE A 200 0.17 -15.06 11.40
C ILE A 200 -1.24 -14.53 11.18
N VAL A 201 -1.50 -13.90 10.02
CA VAL A 201 -2.74 -13.15 9.78
C VAL A 201 -3.99 -14.01 9.68
N ARG A 202 -3.84 -15.31 9.39
CA ARG A 202 -4.97 -16.26 9.33
C ARG A 202 -5.46 -16.73 10.71
N ARG A 203 -4.77 -16.39 11.79
CA ARG A 203 -5.26 -16.68 13.15
C ARG A 203 -6.45 -15.78 13.50
N ARG A 204 -7.26 -16.19 14.46
CA ARG A 204 -8.33 -15.33 15.00
C ARG A 204 -7.71 -14.06 15.58
N ALA A 205 -8.22 -12.89 15.17
CA ALA A 205 -7.74 -11.62 15.70
C ALA A 205 -7.99 -11.57 17.22
N TRP A 206 -7.04 -10.97 17.95
CA TRP A 206 -7.08 -10.87 19.42
C TRP A 206 -7.02 -12.23 20.13
N SER A 207 -6.56 -13.29 19.47
CA SER A 207 -6.26 -14.56 20.13
C SER A 207 -5.02 -14.42 21.03
N PRO A 208 -4.86 -15.28 22.06
CA PRO A 208 -3.66 -15.27 22.91
C PRO A 208 -2.35 -15.37 22.10
N ALA A 209 -2.37 -16.13 20.99
CA ALA A 209 -1.23 -16.23 20.07
C ALA A 209 -0.90 -14.89 19.40
N ILE A 210 -1.91 -14.14 18.93
CA ILE A 210 -1.72 -12.82 18.31
C ILE A 210 -1.26 -11.79 19.35
N PHE A 211 -1.80 -11.83 20.57
CA PHE A 211 -1.32 -10.99 21.67
C PHE A 211 0.14 -11.29 22.03
N GLY A 212 0.50 -12.58 22.18
CA GLY A 212 1.86 -13.00 22.48
C GLY A 212 2.86 -12.59 21.38
N LEU A 213 2.52 -12.78 20.11
CA LEU A 213 3.35 -12.34 18.98
C LEU A 213 3.49 -10.81 18.93
N SER A 214 2.42 -10.08 19.22
CA SER A 214 2.45 -8.61 19.26
C SER A 214 3.32 -8.10 20.41
N ALA A 215 3.21 -8.71 21.59
CA ALA A 215 4.04 -8.39 22.75
C ALA A 215 5.52 -8.68 22.48
N LEU A 216 5.83 -9.84 21.85
CA LEU A 216 7.19 -10.16 21.43
C LEU A 216 7.73 -9.14 20.42
N PHE A 217 6.93 -8.74 19.42
CA PHE A 217 7.32 -7.72 18.45
C PHE A 217 7.64 -6.38 19.13
N LEU A 218 6.79 -5.94 20.08
CA LEU A 218 7.00 -4.70 20.82
C LEU A 218 8.24 -4.77 21.73
N LEU A 219 8.49 -5.92 22.36
CA LEU A 219 9.70 -6.16 23.14
C LEU A 219 10.95 -6.06 22.25
N MET A 220 10.93 -6.70 21.07
CA MET A 220 12.04 -6.59 20.10
C MET A 220 12.23 -5.16 19.59
N THR A 221 11.13 -4.41 19.42
CA THR A 221 11.16 -2.99 19.06
C THR A 221 11.82 -2.14 20.15
N PHE A 222 11.52 -2.40 21.42
CA PHE A 222 12.15 -1.72 22.55
C PHE A 222 13.65 -2.05 22.66
N LEU A 223 14.01 -3.31 22.40
CA LEU A 223 15.40 -3.78 22.43
C LEU A 223 16.19 -3.45 21.15
N TYR A 224 15.55 -2.89 20.12
CA TYR A 224 16.14 -2.67 18.79
C TYR A 224 17.50 -1.97 18.83
N GLN A 225 17.67 -0.93 19.64
CA GLN A 225 18.94 -0.18 19.74
C GLN A 225 20.12 -1.04 20.21
N LYS A 226 19.86 -2.09 20.99
CA LYS A 226 20.90 -3.03 21.44
C LYS A 226 21.31 -4.04 20.38
N PHE A 227 20.50 -4.23 19.34
CA PHE A 227 20.69 -5.22 18.28
C PHE A 227 20.91 -4.59 16.90
N ILE A 228 20.97 -3.26 16.81
CA ILE A 228 21.10 -2.55 15.53
C ILE A 228 22.40 -2.91 14.82
N SER A 229 23.51 -3.12 15.55
CA SER A 229 24.78 -3.56 14.98
C SER A 229 24.70 -4.94 14.32
N LEU A 230 23.91 -5.86 14.89
CA LEU A 230 23.63 -7.17 14.28
C LEU A 230 22.73 -7.03 13.04
N PHE A 231 21.78 -6.09 13.08
CA PHE A 231 20.86 -5.78 11.98
C PHE A 231 21.57 -5.11 10.79
N VAL A 232 22.55 -4.25 11.05
CA VAL A 232 23.35 -3.55 10.02
C VAL A 232 24.22 -4.54 9.25
N VAL A 233 24.87 -5.52 9.91
CA VAL A 233 25.65 -6.57 9.23
C VAL A 233 24.81 -7.42 8.26
N VAL A 234 23.53 -7.64 8.58
CA VAL A 234 22.58 -8.34 7.70
C VAL A 234 22.08 -7.42 6.57
N LEU A 235 21.90 -6.14 6.84
CA LEU A 235 21.42 -5.13 5.87
C LEU A 235 22.50 -4.60 4.93
N GLU A 236 23.77 -4.61 5.30
CA GLU A 236 24.91 -4.28 4.40
C GLU A 236 24.95 -5.21 3.18
N ASN A 237 24.44 -6.44 3.32
CA ASN A 237 24.27 -7.37 2.22
C ASN A 237 22.96 -7.18 1.42
N SER A 238 22.13 -6.19 1.78
CA SER A 238 20.86 -5.87 1.14
C SER A 238 20.91 -4.53 0.39
N SER A 239 19.92 -4.25 -0.47
CA SER A 239 19.85 -3.05 -1.31
C SER A 239 19.69 -1.71 -0.56
N TYR A 240 19.81 -1.70 0.76
CA TYR A 240 19.55 -0.54 1.62
C TYR A 240 20.82 0.18 2.13
N GLY A 241 22.01 -0.40 1.97
CA GLY A 241 23.27 0.18 2.48
C GLY A 241 23.59 1.59 1.96
N HIS A 242 23.13 1.95 0.76
CA HIS A 242 23.37 3.27 0.17
C HIS A 242 22.53 4.41 0.79
N TYR A 243 21.59 4.11 1.68
CA TYR A 243 20.72 5.11 2.32
C TYR A 243 21.19 5.56 3.70
N GLU A 244 22.25 4.99 4.26
CA GLU A 244 22.69 5.21 5.66
C GLU A 244 22.78 6.70 6.05
N LYS A 245 23.44 7.52 5.23
CA LYS A 245 23.64 8.95 5.52
C LYS A 245 22.34 9.79 5.44
N TRP A 246 21.40 9.38 4.58
CA TRP A 246 20.07 10.01 4.47
C TRP A 246 19.12 9.52 5.58
N LEU A 247 19.23 8.25 5.98
CA LEU A 247 18.45 7.65 7.07
C LEU A 247 18.74 8.32 8.42
N MET A 248 19.98 8.74 8.63
CA MET A 248 20.41 9.39 9.88
C MET A 248 19.98 10.87 10.00
N THR A 249 19.56 11.51 8.91
CA THR A 249 19.29 12.97 8.87
C THR A 249 17.81 13.32 8.68
N ASN A 250 16.97 12.39 8.23
CA ASN A 250 15.54 12.64 8.01
C ASN A 250 14.67 12.08 9.15
N THR A 251 14.24 12.97 10.05
CA THR A 251 13.33 12.68 11.17
C THR A 251 11.84 12.71 10.77
N ASN A 252 11.51 12.96 9.50
CA ASN A 252 10.12 13.01 8.99
C ASN A 252 9.52 11.60 8.75
N GLY A 253 9.60 10.75 9.76
CA GLY A 253 9.07 9.39 9.77
C GLY A 253 7.60 9.29 10.21
N MET A 254 7.28 8.15 10.82
CA MET A 254 5.97 7.91 11.44
C MET A 254 5.79 8.87 12.63
N ASN A 255 4.73 9.68 12.62
CA ASN A 255 4.43 10.64 13.70
C ASN A 255 3.22 10.19 14.54
N VAL A 256 2.97 10.89 15.66
CA VAL A 256 1.88 10.56 16.59
C VAL A 256 0.50 10.53 15.90
N VAL A 257 0.25 11.46 14.96
CA VAL A 257 -1.00 11.50 14.20
C VAL A 257 -1.15 10.26 13.31
N LYS A 258 -0.09 9.87 12.59
CA LYS A 258 -0.09 8.66 11.76
C LYS A 258 -0.28 7.39 12.60
N ILE A 259 0.33 7.33 13.79
CA ILE A 259 0.09 6.23 14.75
C ILE A 259 -1.36 6.22 15.20
N ALA A 260 -1.95 7.37 15.55
CA ALA A 260 -3.35 7.46 15.94
C ALA A 260 -4.29 6.98 14.81
N VAL A 261 -3.98 7.33 13.56
CA VAL A 261 -4.71 6.86 12.36
C VAL A 261 -4.65 5.33 12.21
N LEU A 262 -3.53 4.70 12.55
CA LEU A 262 -3.42 3.23 12.53
C LEU A 262 -4.09 2.56 13.74
N LEU A 263 -4.00 3.19 14.91
CA LEU A 263 -4.45 2.64 16.19
C LEU A 263 -5.97 2.75 16.37
N LEU A 264 -6.58 3.88 16.03
CA LEU A 264 -8.00 4.14 16.29
C LEU A 264 -8.92 3.08 15.65
N PRO A 265 -8.77 2.70 14.36
CA PRO A 265 -9.57 1.64 13.77
C PRO A 265 -9.35 0.28 14.45
N LEU A 266 -8.14 -0.01 14.92
CA LEU A 266 -7.84 -1.26 15.63
C LEU A 266 -8.48 -1.30 17.02
N PHE A 267 -8.46 -0.18 17.74
CA PHE A 267 -9.14 -0.05 19.02
C PHE A 267 -10.64 -0.29 18.86
N LEU A 268 -11.27 0.35 17.87
CA LEU A 268 -12.68 0.12 17.54
C LEU A 268 -12.93 -1.34 17.12
N ALA A 269 -12.02 -1.94 16.34
CA ALA A 269 -12.12 -3.34 15.94
C ALA A 269 -12.05 -4.30 17.13
N PHE A 270 -11.28 -3.97 18.17
CA PHE A 270 -11.22 -4.74 19.41
C PHE A 270 -12.52 -4.63 20.22
N CYS A 271 -13.05 -3.41 20.38
CA CYS A 271 -14.30 -3.15 21.10
C CYS A 271 -15.52 -3.80 20.43
N TYR A 272 -15.61 -3.72 19.10
CA TYR A 272 -16.76 -4.20 18.31
C TYR A 272 -16.50 -5.50 17.54
N ARG A 273 -15.50 -6.29 17.96
CA ARG A 273 -15.06 -7.52 17.27
C ARG A 273 -16.17 -8.50 16.93
N GLU A 274 -17.12 -8.72 17.85
CA GLU A 274 -18.20 -9.69 17.63
C GLU A 274 -19.21 -9.18 16.59
N ARG A 275 -19.48 -7.87 16.55
CA ARG A 275 -20.34 -7.28 15.50
C ARG A 275 -19.68 -7.36 14.13
N LEU A 276 -18.39 -7.05 14.04
CA LEU A 276 -17.62 -7.15 12.80
C LEU A 276 -17.57 -8.58 12.26
N ARG A 277 -17.33 -9.58 13.13
CA ARG A 277 -17.30 -11.00 12.73
C ARG A 277 -18.65 -11.50 12.24
N LYS A 278 -19.74 -11.08 12.89
CA LYS A 278 -21.11 -11.38 12.42
C LYS A 278 -21.36 -10.80 11.02
N LEU A 279 -20.83 -9.61 10.73
CA LEU A 279 -20.98 -8.97 9.43
C LEU A 279 -20.13 -9.65 8.34
N TRP A 280 -18.89 -10.03 8.66
CA TRP A 280 -18.01 -10.78 7.75
C TRP A 280 -16.95 -11.57 8.53
N PRO A 281 -17.00 -12.92 8.53
CA PRO A 281 -16.03 -13.74 9.27
C PRO A 281 -14.57 -13.55 8.83
N GLY A 282 -14.33 -13.18 7.57
CA GLY A 282 -12.99 -12.93 7.03
C GLY A 282 -12.31 -11.68 7.59
N ILE A 283 -13.02 -10.84 8.36
CA ILE A 283 -12.52 -9.57 8.89
C ILE A 283 -11.31 -9.75 9.82
N ASP A 284 -11.20 -10.90 10.52
CA ASP A 284 -10.07 -11.16 11.43
C ASP A 284 -8.72 -11.11 10.68
N VAL A 285 -8.67 -11.57 9.42
CA VAL A 285 -7.47 -11.49 8.58
C VAL A 285 -7.09 -10.03 8.33
N ILE A 286 -8.07 -9.19 8.00
CA ILE A 286 -7.87 -7.76 7.76
C ILE A 286 -7.41 -7.04 9.03
N VAL A 287 -8.02 -7.36 10.18
CA VAL A 287 -7.62 -6.80 11.48
C VAL A 287 -6.18 -7.17 11.81
N ASN A 288 -5.77 -8.43 11.61
CA ASN A 288 -4.39 -8.84 11.85
C ASN A 288 -3.38 -8.13 10.91
N PHE A 289 -3.73 -7.92 9.65
CA PHE A 289 -2.92 -7.09 8.76
C PHE A 289 -2.81 -5.65 9.26
N CYS A 290 -3.91 -5.04 9.69
CA CYS A 290 -3.89 -3.69 10.26
C CYS A 290 -3.03 -3.63 11.53
N LEU A 291 -3.08 -4.69 12.37
CA LEU A 291 -2.28 -4.81 13.58
C LEU A 291 -0.78 -4.88 13.26
N LEU A 292 -0.38 -5.69 12.27
CA LEU A 292 1.00 -5.67 11.77
C LEU A 292 1.38 -4.28 11.25
N GLY A 293 0.46 -3.58 10.58
CA GLY A 293 0.64 -2.19 10.17
C GLY A 293 0.95 -1.27 11.35
N LEU A 294 0.18 -1.34 12.44
CA LEU A 294 0.43 -0.59 13.66
C LEU A 294 1.79 -0.95 14.27
N LEU A 295 2.12 -2.24 14.38
CA LEU A 295 3.38 -2.71 14.95
C LEU A 295 4.59 -2.18 14.17
N PHE A 296 4.60 -2.33 12.84
CA PHE A 296 5.64 -1.75 11.99
C PHE A 296 5.62 -0.22 12.00
N GLY A 297 4.45 0.40 12.18
CA GLY A 297 4.33 1.85 12.35
C GLY A 297 5.02 2.33 13.64
N LEU A 298 4.79 1.66 14.77
CA LEU A 298 5.45 1.96 16.03
C LEU A 298 6.97 1.79 15.90
N LEU A 299 7.43 0.73 15.25
CA LEU A 299 8.85 0.53 14.96
C LEU A 299 9.40 1.62 14.01
N ALA A 300 8.58 2.11 13.08
CA ALA A 300 8.94 3.21 12.18
C ALA A 300 9.06 4.58 12.87
N THR A 301 8.61 4.72 14.12
CA THR A 301 8.92 5.90 14.95
C THR A 301 10.37 5.91 15.43
N LYS A 302 11.06 4.75 15.37
CA LYS A 302 12.47 4.60 15.72
C LYS A 302 13.38 4.73 14.51
N ASP A 303 12.97 4.18 13.36
CA ASP A 303 13.72 4.28 12.10
C ASP A 303 12.78 4.28 10.88
N VAL A 304 12.96 5.24 9.98
CA VAL A 304 12.16 5.43 8.76
C VAL A 304 12.18 4.20 7.84
N ILE A 305 13.22 3.37 7.88
CA ILE A 305 13.28 2.13 7.07
C ILE A 305 12.09 1.22 7.32
N PHE A 306 11.56 1.20 8.55
CA PHE A 306 10.40 0.36 8.89
C PHE A 306 9.08 0.90 8.36
N ALA A 307 9.00 2.19 8.01
CA ALA A 307 7.85 2.74 7.32
C ALA A 307 7.63 2.07 5.95
N ARG A 308 8.68 1.52 5.34
CA ARG A 308 8.59 0.75 4.09
C ARG A 308 7.82 -0.55 4.28
N PHE A 309 8.01 -1.25 5.41
CA PHE A 309 7.21 -2.45 5.70
C PHE A 309 5.73 -2.13 5.92
N ASN A 310 5.43 -0.96 6.51
CA ASN A 310 4.05 -0.52 6.70
C ASN A 310 3.27 -0.43 5.38
N ILE A 311 3.91 -0.18 4.22
CA ILE A 311 3.26 -0.13 2.89
C ILE A 311 2.47 -1.43 2.61
N TYR A 312 2.97 -2.59 3.02
CA TYR A 312 2.30 -3.87 2.81
C TYR A 312 1.03 -4.05 3.66
N PHE A 313 0.97 -3.35 4.80
CA PHE A 313 -0.01 -3.61 5.86
C PHE A 313 -1.02 -2.46 6.03
N GLY A 314 -0.60 -1.22 5.81
CA GLY A 314 -1.43 -0.03 5.94
C GLY A 314 -2.60 -0.01 4.95
N LEU A 315 -2.44 -0.64 3.78
CA LEU A 315 -3.50 -0.72 2.76
C LEU A 315 -4.79 -1.39 3.29
N TYR A 316 -4.68 -2.29 4.27
CA TYR A 316 -5.82 -2.98 4.85
C TYR A 316 -6.74 -2.07 5.69
N GLN A 317 -6.26 -0.90 6.11
CA GLN A 317 -7.09 0.12 6.76
C GLN A 317 -8.23 0.60 5.83
N MET A 318 -7.99 0.63 4.52
CA MET A 318 -9.00 0.97 3.51
C MET A 318 -10.14 -0.04 3.43
N ILE A 319 -9.94 -1.25 3.95
CA ILE A 319 -10.99 -2.27 4.11
C ILE A 319 -11.60 -2.18 5.51
N LEU A 320 -10.80 -2.08 6.57
CA LEU A 320 -11.30 -2.12 7.95
C LEU A 320 -12.19 -0.91 8.29
N ILE A 321 -11.73 0.31 7.99
CA ILE A 321 -12.41 1.54 8.41
C ILE A 321 -13.86 1.62 7.88
N PRO A 322 -14.14 1.33 6.59
CA PRO A 322 -15.50 1.40 6.06
C PRO A 322 -16.48 0.43 6.71
N TYR A 323 -16.04 -0.69 7.31
CA TYR A 323 -16.96 -1.62 7.96
C TYR A 323 -17.61 -1.03 9.21
N PHE A 324 -17.01 0.00 9.84
CA PHE A 324 -17.61 0.65 11.01
C PHE A 324 -18.91 1.39 10.70
N VAL A 325 -19.15 1.79 9.45
CA VAL A 325 -20.41 2.45 9.04
C VAL A 325 -21.56 1.45 8.79
N ARG A 326 -21.41 0.20 9.23
CA ARG A 326 -22.36 -0.90 8.97
C ARG A 326 -22.74 -1.70 10.22
N ILE A 327 -22.19 -1.37 11.38
CA ILE A 327 -22.33 -2.18 12.61
C ILE A 327 -23.12 -1.47 13.73
N PHE A 328 -23.55 -0.24 13.49
CA PHE A 328 -24.41 0.54 14.39
C PHE A 328 -25.79 0.78 13.75
N ASP A 329 -26.64 1.55 14.43
CA ASP A 329 -27.91 2.03 13.89
C ASP A 329 -27.69 3.05 12.76
N GLU A 330 -28.73 3.29 11.96
CA GLU A 330 -28.65 4.13 10.75
C GLU A 330 -28.15 5.54 11.02
N LYS A 331 -28.60 6.19 12.10
CA LYS A 331 -28.18 7.56 12.45
C LYS A 331 -26.71 7.59 12.85
N SER A 332 -26.28 6.67 13.71
CA SER A 332 -24.86 6.56 14.08
C SER A 332 -23.97 6.21 12.90
N ASN A 333 -24.38 5.29 12.03
CA ASN A 333 -23.63 4.93 10.82
C ASN A 333 -23.47 6.13 9.88
N ALA A 334 -24.52 6.94 9.69
CA ALA A 334 -24.45 8.16 8.89
C ALA A 334 -23.48 9.18 9.48
N LEU A 335 -23.52 9.39 10.80
CA LEU A 335 -22.58 10.28 11.49
C LEU A 335 -21.13 9.80 11.37
N ILE A 336 -20.88 8.49 11.58
CA ILE A 336 -19.54 7.91 11.45
C ILE A 336 -19.04 8.02 10.00
N TYR A 337 -19.90 7.83 9.00
CA TYR A 337 -19.57 8.01 7.59
C TYR A 337 -19.06 9.43 7.30
N ILE A 338 -19.81 10.44 7.75
CA ILE A 338 -19.43 11.85 7.60
C ILE A 338 -18.13 12.14 8.34
N ALA A 339 -17.99 11.65 9.58
CA ALA A 339 -16.78 11.83 10.38
C ALA A 339 -15.55 11.22 9.70
N ILE A 340 -15.66 10.02 9.12
CA ILE A 340 -14.57 9.40 8.34
C ILE A 340 -14.19 10.29 7.16
N ILE A 341 -15.15 10.74 6.35
CA ILE A 341 -14.84 11.61 5.20
C ILE A 341 -14.11 12.88 5.64
N VAL A 342 -14.66 13.60 6.63
CA VAL A 342 -14.08 14.86 7.10
C VAL A 342 -12.68 14.64 7.69
N CYS A 343 -12.53 13.69 8.62
CA CYS A 343 -11.25 13.46 9.30
C CYS A 343 -10.16 13.01 8.33
N TYR A 344 -10.44 12.08 7.42
CA TYR A 344 -9.43 11.59 6.47
C TYR A 344 -9.18 12.58 5.32
N PHE A 345 -10.16 13.41 4.96
CA PHE A 345 -9.93 14.54 4.06
C PHE A 345 -8.95 15.53 4.70
N LEU A 346 -9.22 15.97 5.93
CA LEU A 346 -8.37 16.91 6.65
C LEU A 346 -6.97 16.32 6.89
N TYR A 347 -6.89 15.07 7.33
CA TYR A 347 -5.61 14.38 7.53
C TYR A 347 -4.80 14.33 6.22
N SER A 348 -5.40 13.90 5.11
CA SER A 348 -4.72 13.90 3.82
C SER A 348 -4.31 15.31 3.38
N TYR A 349 -5.19 16.30 3.54
CA TYR A 349 -4.95 17.68 3.12
C TYR A 349 -3.80 18.32 3.89
N LEU A 350 -3.73 18.09 5.21
CA LEU A 350 -2.66 18.58 6.07
C LEU A 350 -1.31 17.92 5.79
N LEU A 351 -1.29 16.68 5.30
CA LEU A 351 -0.05 15.98 4.94
C LEU A 351 0.53 16.40 3.59
N MET A 352 -0.28 16.86 2.63
CA MET A 352 0.19 17.19 1.27
C MET A 352 1.39 18.17 1.22
N PRO A 353 1.47 19.22 2.06
CA PRO A 353 2.60 20.16 2.03
C PRO A 353 3.88 19.63 2.68
N VAL A 354 3.79 18.61 3.54
CA VAL A 354 4.88 18.21 4.43
C VAL A 354 5.41 16.80 4.16
N ASP A 355 4.64 15.96 3.46
CA ASP A 355 4.96 14.55 3.25
C ASP A 355 5.08 14.21 1.76
N SER A 356 5.99 13.30 1.44
CA SER A 356 6.10 12.65 0.13
C SER A 356 6.44 13.59 -1.05
N SER A 357 6.74 14.86 -0.80
CA SER A 357 7.15 15.87 -1.80
C SER A 357 6.17 15.95 -2.99
N VAL A 358 4.87 15.92 -2.70
CA VAL A 358 3.83 15.90 -3.73
C VAL A 358 3.41 17.29 -4.22
N LEU A 359 3.84 18.36 -3.52
CA LEU A 359 3.60 19.75 -3.91
C LEU A 359 4.89 20.47 -4.30
N PRO A 360 4.84 21.39 -5.29
CA PRO A 360 3.72 21.64 -6.19
C PRO A 360 3.54 20.48 -7.19
N TYR A 361 2.29 20.16 -7.52
CA TYR A 361 2.02 19.18 -8.58
C TYR A 361 2.38 19.78 -9.94
N ARG A 362 3.17 19.03 -10.73
CA ARG A 362 3.57 19.38 -12.09
C ARG A 362 3.27 18.21 -13.02
N THR A 363 2.84 18.52 -14.24
CA THR A 363 2.53 17.51 -15.26
C THR A 363 3.66 17.42 -16.28
N ILE A 364 3.66 16.38 -17.10
CA ILE A 364 4.59 16.28 -18.22
C ILE A 364 4.45 17.39 -19.27
N PHE A 365 3.32 18.11 -19.29
CA PHE A 365 3.11 19.23 -20.20
C PHE A 365 3.85 20.50 -19.76
N SER A 366 4.41 20.51 -18.55
CA SER A 366 5.28 21.58 -18.05
C SER A 366 6.77 21.24 -18.15
N ARG A 367 7.14 20.30 -19.00
CA ARG A 367 8.52 19.81 -19.17
C ARG A 367 9.39 20.78 -19.95
#